data_AF-A0A0B6ZA77-F1
#
_entry.id   AF-A0A0B6ZA77-F1
#
_cell.length_a   1.000
_cell.length_b   1.000
_cell.length_c   1.000
_cell.angle_alpha   90.00
_cell.angle_beta   90.00
_cell.angle_gamma   90.00
#
_symmetry.space_group_name_H-M   'P 1'
#
loop_
_entity.id
_entity.type
_entity.pdbx_description
1 polymer ?
#
loop_
_entity_poly.entity_id
_entity_poly.type
_entity_poly.pdbx_seq_one_letter_code
_entity_poly.pdbx_strand_id
1 'polypeptide(L)'
;KIETLVQELRNSINGQVQLVVVINPTNRDDRYSAIKKLCCVETPVPSQVIIAKTISRPDKMRSIVQKIALQINCKLGGELWAVKIPLQKLMVVGIDTYHDSAKSKNSIGGFVASMNRDCTRWYSNVCFQRPGQELVHGLQICLTNALRKYH
;
A
#
# COMPACT_ATOMS: atom_id res chain seq x y z
N LYS A 1 7.96 -13.73 20.77
CA LYS A 1 7.09 -12.52 20.84
C LYS A 1 6.67 -12.01 19.45
N ILE A 2 7.58 -11.80 18.47
CA ILE A 2 7.17 -11.41 17.10
C ILE A 2 6.52 -12.58 16.36
N GLU A 3 7.14 -13.77 16.43
CA GLU A 3 6.58 -14.99 15.83
C GLU A 3 5.19 -15.32 16.37
N THR A 4 4.98 -15.16 17.68
CA THR A 4 3.67 -15.33 18.33
C THR A 4 2.61 -14.39 17.72
N LEU A 5 2.93 -13.10 17.59
CA LEU A 5 2.03 -12.11 16.98
C LEU A 5 1.71 -12.46 15.52
N VAL A 6 2.72 -12.84 14.73
CA VAL A 6 2.55 -13.20 13.32
C VAL A 6 1.71 -14.47 13.20
N GLN A 7 1.90 -15.45 14.09
CA GLN A 7 1.14 -16.69 14.08
C GLN A 7 -0.33 -16.47 14.47
N GLU A 8 -0.60 -15.69 15.52
CA GLU A 8 -1.96 -15.31 15.91
C GLU A 8 -2.67 -14.53 14.80
N LEU A 9 -1.95 -13.58 14.19
CA LEU A 9 -2.47 -12.82 13.06
C LEU A 9 -2.80 -13.74 11.87
N ARG A 10 -1.89 -14.66 11.52
CA ARG A 10 -2.12 -15.62 10.44
C ARG A 10 -3.35 -16.50 10.71
N ASN A 11 -3.51 -16.99 11.94
CA ASN A 11 -4.67 -17.80 12.33
C ASN A 11 -5.99 -17.01 12.29
N SER A 12 -5.92 -15.69 12.46
CA SER A 12 -7.10 -14.81 12.45
C SER A 12 -7.53 -14.40 11.05
N ILE A 13 -6.62 -14.43 10.06
CA ILE A 13 -6.95 -14.07 8.67
C ILE A 13 -7.62 -15.27 7.99
N ASN A 14 -8.88 -15.10 7.60
CA ASN A 14 -9.63 -16.05 6.80
C ASN A 14 -10.27 -15.35 5.57
N GLY A 15 -10.95 -16.10 4.71
CA GLY A 15 -11.54 -15.57 3.47
C GLY A 15 -12.64 -14.51 3.66
N GLN A 16 -13.14 -14.29 4.87
CA GLN A 16 -14.16 -13.27 5.18
C GLN A 16 -13.52 -11.97 5.72
N VAL A 17 -12.25 -11.99 6.11
CA VAL A 17 -11.58 -10.80 6.67
C VAL A 17 -11.24 -9.83 5.54
N GLN A 18 -11.83 -8.64 5.60
CA GLN A 18 -11.57 -7.58 4.60
C GLN A 18 -10.41 -6.66 4.98
N LEU A 19 -10.12 -6.53 6.27
CA LEU A 19 -9.02 -5.71 6.79
C LEU A 19 -8.61 -6.14 8.19
N VAL A 20 -7.33 -6.01 8.50
CA VAL A 20 -6.78 -6.22 9.84
C VAL A 20 -6.32 -4.89 10.43
N VAL A 21 -6.70 -4.62 11.68
CA VAL A 21 -6.10 -3.55 12.49
C VAL A 21 -5.18 -4.15 13.55
N VAL A 22 -3.92 -3.72 13.59
CA VAL A 22 -2.93 -4.18 14.57
C VAL A 22 -2.49 -3.01 15.43
N ILE A 23 -2.64 -3.13 16.74
CA ILE A 23 -2.17 -2.13 17.71
C ILE A 23 -0.83 -2.58 18.27
N ASN A 24 0.25 -1.90 17.88
CA ASN A 24 1.59 -2.16 18.38
C ASN A 24 1.86 -1.34 19.65
N PRO A 25 2.38 -1.96 20.73
CA PRO A 25 2.69 -1.24 21.97
C PRO A 25 3.91 -0.30 21.82
N THR A 26 4.82 -0.61 20.88
CA THR A 26 6.07 0.14 20.68
C THR A 26 6.30 0.43 19.19
N ASN A 27 7.11 1.45 18.90
CA ASN A 27 7.52 1.79 17.54
C ASN A 27 8.72 0.92 17.10
N ARG A 28 8.45 -0.34 16.73
CA ARG A 28 9.46 -1.32 16.34
C ARG A 28 9.31 -1.70 14.87
N ASP A 29 10.33 -1.37 14.07
CA ASP A 29 10.32 -1.56 12.62
C ASP A 29 10.32 -3.03 12.20
N ASP A 30 10.96 -3.90 12.98
CA ASP A 30 11.00 -5.34 12.72
C ASP A 30 9.62 -5.99 12.86
N ARG A 31 8.82 -5.59 13.86
CA ARG A 31 7.43 -6.01 14.01
C ARG A 31 6.56 -5.50 12.88
N TYR A 32 6.70 -4.22 12.54
CA TYR A 32 5.97 -3.61 11.44
C TYR A 32 6.24 -4.34 10.11
N SER A 33 7.52 -4.61 9.83
CA SER A 33 7.96 -5.33 8.63
C SER A 33 7.42 -6.76 8.59
N ALA A 34 7.40 -7.48 9.73
CA ALA A 34 6.84 -8.82 9.80
C ALA A 34 5.32 -8.85 9.52
N ILE A 35 4.56 -7.92 10.11
CA ILE A 35 3.11 -7.77 9.85
C ILE A 35 2.87 -7.47 8.37
N LYS A 36 3.62 -6.52 7.80
CA LYS A 36 3.46 -6.14 6.39
C LYS A 36 3.86 -7.26 5.44
N LYS A 37 4.90 -8.02 5.76
CA LYS A 37 5.28 -9.20 4.97
C LYS A 37 4.15 -10.24 4.95
N LEU A 38 3.59 -10.58 6.10
CA LEU A 38 2.45 -11.50 6.19
C LEU A 38 1.27 -10.99 5.34
N CYS A 39 0.83 -9.75 5.57
CA CYS A 39 -0.38 -9.20 4.95
C CYS A 39 -0.23 -8.80 3.48
N CYS A 40 0.98 -8.56 2.97
CA CYS A 40 1.20 -8.16 1.58
C CYS A 40 1.76 -9.27 0.69
N VAL A 41 2.41 -10.29 1.26
CA VAL A 41 3.12 -11.34 0.49
C VAL A 41 2.52 -12.72 0.74
N GLU A 42 2.30 -13.10 1.99
CA GLU A 42 1.94 -14.48 2.35
C GLU A 42 0.43 -14.72 2.41
N THR A 43 -0.32 -13.79 2.99
CA THR A 43 -1.79 -13.85 3.10
C THR A 43 -2.36 -12.45 2.81
N PRO A 44 -2.60 -12.14 1.52
CA PRO A 44 -2.99 -10.80 1.08
C PRO A 44 -4.26 -10.29 1.76
N VAL A 45 -4.11 -9.32 2.66
CA VAL A 45 -5.23 -8.61 3.30
C VAL A 45 -4.81 -7.17 3.63
N PRO A 46 -5.65 -6.17 3.33
CA PRO A 46 -5.42 -4.80 3.78
C PRO A 46 -5.13 -4.73 5.29
N SER A 47 -4.10 -3.97 5.67
CA SER A 47 -3.70 -3.87 7.08
C SER A 47 -3.46 -2.43 7.53
N GLN A 48 -3.95 -2.10 8.71
CA GLN A 48 -3.73 -0.83 9.42
C GLN A 48 -2.96 -1.11 10.71
N VAL A 49 -1.70 -0.67 10.77
CA VAL A 49 -0.88 -0.77 11.99
C VAL A 49 -0.94 0.57 12.71
N ILE A 50 -1.22 0.54 14.02
CA ILE A 50 -1.37 1.73 14.87
C ILE A 50 -0.44 1.57 16.06
N ILE A 51 0.31 2.59 16.42
CA ILE A 51 1.10 2.58 17.65
C ILE A 51 0.18 2.99 18.81
N ALA A 52 0.16 2.22 19.89
CA ALA A 52 -0.70 2.47 21.06
C ALA A 52 -0.53 3.91 21.58
N LYS A 53 0.72 4.38 21.71
CA LYS A 53 1.05 5.76 22.10
C LYS A 53 0.36 6.84 21.24
N THR A 54 0.06 6.56 19.98
CA THR A 54 -0.63 7.50 19.08
C THR A 54 -2.09 7.67 19.49
N ILE A 55 -2.79 6.59 19.82
CA ILE A 55 -4.21 6.64 20.22
C ILE A 55 -4.41 6.95 21.71
N SER A 56 -3.38 6.81 22.54
CA SER A 56 -3.41 7.17 23.96
C SER A 56 -3.34 8.68 24.25
N ARG A 57 -3.43 9.55 23.24
CA ARG A 57 -3.43 11.02 23.39
C ARG A 57 -4.86 11.57 23.41
N PRO A 58 -5.46 11.87 24.57
CA PRO A 58 -6.88 12.22 24.66
C PRO A 58 -7.21 13.51 23.91
N ASP A 59 -6.29 14.48 23.93
CA ASP A 59 -6.38 15.78 23.27
C ASP A 59 -6.51 15.69 21.74
N LYS A 60 -5.95 14.64 21.14
CA LYS A 60 -5.89 14.46 19.67
C LYS A 60 -6.62 13.22 19.18
N MET A 61 -7.19 12.43 20.08
CA MET A 61 -7.78 11.12 19.77
C MET A 61 -8.78 11.20 18.62
N ARG A 62 -9.71 12.17 18.65
CA ARG A 62 -10.72 12.34 17.59
C ARG A 62 -10.10 12.56 16.21
N SER A 63 -9.13 13.48 16.10
CA SER A 63 -8.46 13.78 14.83
C SER A 63 -7.64 12.59 14.33
N ILE A 64 -6.99 11.86 15.24
CA ILE A 64 -6.19 10.67 14.92
C ILE A 64 -7.09 9.55 14.39
N VAL A 65 -8.16 9.22 15.10
CA VAL A 65 -9.11 8.18 14.70
C VAL A 65 -9.76 8.53 13.36
N GLN A 66 -10.14 9.80 13.15
CA GLN A 66 -10.67 10.26 11.87
C GLN A 66 -9.68 10.00 10.73
N LYS A 67 -8.40 10.38 10.89
CA LYS A 67 -7.37 10.12 9.87
C LYS A 67 -7.16 8.62 9.61
N ILE A 68 -7.22 7.79 10.65
CA ILE A 68 -7.12 6.33 10.51
C ILE A 68 -8.31 5.78 9.73
N ALA A 69 -9.53 6.24 10.02
CA ALA A 69 -10.73 5.83 9.29
C ALA A 69 -10.65 6.21 7.80
N LEU A 70 -10.15 7.41 7.49
CA LEU A 70 -9.93 7.84 6.11
C LEU A 70 -8.90 6.94 5.40
N GLN A 71 -7.80 6.56 6.08
CA GLN A 71 -6.81 5.62 5.52
C GLN A 71 -7.40 4.23 5.29
N ILE A 72 -8.24 3.73 6.21
CA ILE A 72 -8.93 2.45 6.06
C ILE A 72 -9.86 2.49 4.85
N ASN A 73 -10.62 3.59 4.67
CA ASN A 73 -11.48 3.77 3.51
C ASN A 73 -10.68 3.65 2.20
N CYS A 74 -9.54 4.33 2.08
CA CYS A 74 -8.67 4.23 0.90
C CYS A 74 -8.14 2.81 0.67
N LYS A 75 -7.75 2.09 1.73
CA LYS A 75 -7.24 0.71 1.62
C LYS A 75 -8.28 -0.28 1.15
N LEU A 76 -9.55 -0.01 1.43
CA LEU A 76 -10.69 -0.81 0.96
C LEU A 76 -11.19 -0.36 -0.42
N GLY A 77 -10.51 0.59 -1.07
CA GLY A 77 -10.85 1.09 -2.40
C GLY A 77 -11.83 2.27 -2.40
N GLY A 78 -12.15 2.83 -1.24
CA GLY A 78 -12.96 4.02 -1.11
C GLY A 78 -12.23 5.31 -1.53
N GLU A 79 -13.00 6.28 -1.97
CA GLU A 79 -12.52 7.56 -2.50
C GLU A 79 -12.87 8.67 -1.50
N LEU A 80 -11.90 9.49 -1.09
CA LEU A 80 -12.12 10.51 -0.05
C LEU A 80 -12.66 11.82 -0.60
N TRP A 81 -12.10 12.25 -1.72
CA TRP A 81 -12.45 13.48 -2.41
C TRP A 81 -11.92 13.39 -3.84
N ALA A 82 -12.49 14.20 -4.73
CA ALA A 82 -12.04 14.36 -6.11
C ALA A 82 -11.93 15.84 -6.44
N VAL A 83 -11.10 16.16 -7.43
CA VAL A 83 -11.06 17.49 -8.05
C VAL A 83 -11.73 17.44 -9.41
N LYS A 84 -12.34 18.55 -9.82
CA LYS A 84 -12.91 18.66 -11.16
C LYS A 84 -11.79 18.75 -12.19
N ILE A 85 -11.58 17.68 -12.94
CA ILE A 85 -10.59 17.63 -14.02
C ILE A 85 -11.31 17.92 -15.34
N PRO A 86 -10.95 18.98 -16.08
CA PRO A 86 -11.63 19.37 -17.32
C PRO A 86 -11.26 18.51 -18.54
N LEU A 87 -10.46 17.46 -18.35
CA LEU A 87 -10.03 16.53 -19.41
C LEU A 87 -10.90 15.27 -19.42
N GLN A 88 -11.17 14.75 -20.60
CA GLN A 88 -11.85 13.48 -20.80
C GLN A 88 -10.85 12.40 -21.21
N LYS A 89 -11.13 11.14 -20.85
CA LYS A 89 -10.29 9.97 -21.19
C LYS A 89 -8.82 10.15 -20.76
N LEU A 90 -8.61 10.70 -19.56
CA LEU A 90 -7.29 10.93 -18.98
C LEU A 90 -6.91 9.80 -18.01
N MET A 91 -5.79 9.14 -18.28
CA MET A 91 -5.07 8.33 -17.30
C MET A 91 -3.84 9.11 -16.82
N VAL A 92 -3.68 9.25 -15.51
CA VAL A 92 -2.49 9.83 -14.88
C VAL A 92 -1.61 8.70 -14.38
N VAL A 93 -0.34 8.70 -14.80
CA VAL A 93 0.64 7.67 -14.41
C VAL A 93 1.77 8.31 -13.63
N GLY A 94 2.12 7.71 -12.50
CA GLY A 94 3.27 8.06 -11.67
C GLY A 94 4.25 6.90 -11.60
N ILE A 95 5.54 7.20 -11.75
CA ILE A 95 6.62 6.21 -11.71
C ILE A 95 7.71 6.75 -10.80
N ASP A 96 8.21 5.90 -9.92
CA ASP A 96 9.36 6.21 -9.07
C ASP A 96 10.32 5.01 -9.01
N THR A 97 11.60 5.26 -8.77
CA THR A 97 12.63 4.22 -8.71
C THR A 97 13.44 4.32 -7.44
N TYR A 98 13.46 3.23 -6.68
CA TYR A 98 14.33 3.06 -5.53
C TYR A 98 15.58 2.27 -5.92
N HIS A 99 16.75 2.77 -5.57
CA HIS A 99 18.03 2.10 -5.78
C HIS A 99 18.61 1.65 -4.43
N ASP A 100 18.78 0.34 -4.24
CA ASP A 100 19.47 -0.20 -3.06
C ASP A 100 20.99 -0.09 -3.29
N SER A 101 21.62 0.86 -2.59
CA SER A 101 23.06 1.09 -2.67
C SER A 101 23.89 0.09 -1.86
N ALA A 102 23.27 -0.74 -1.01
CA ALA A 102 23.98 -1.51 0.01
C ALA A 102 24.19 -2.99 -0.30
N LYS A 103 23.33 -3.66 -1.10
CA LYS A 103 23.36 -5.14 -1.20
C LYS A 103 23.39 -5.78 -2.58
N SER A 104 23.18 -5.03 -3.64
CA SER A 104 23.26 -5.45 -5.05
C SER A 104 22.71 -4.26 -5.82
N LYS A 105 23.25 -3.88 -6.98
CA LYS A 105 22.76 -2.77 -7.82
C LYS A 105 21.35 -3.02 -8.42
N ASN A 106 20.44 -3.56 -7.62
CA ASN A 106 19.07 -3.84 -7.96
C ASN A 106 18.28 -2.55 -7.75
N SER A 107 17.46 -2.23 -8.74
CA SER A 107 16.54 -1.11 -8.66
C SER A 107 15.12 -1.66 -8.57
N ILE A 108 14.25 -0.98 -7.84
CA ILE A 108 12.84 -1.33 -7.76
C ILE A 108 12.05 -0.14 -8.30
N GLY A 109 11.30 -0.36 -9.37
CA GLY A 109 10.36 0.64 -9.88
C GLY A 109 8.99 0.47 -9.25
N GLY A 110 8.45 1.55 -8.69
CA GLY A 110 7.05 1.67 -8.33
C GLY A 110 6.28 2.29 -9.49
N PHE A 111 5.15 1.69 -9.87
CA PHE A 111 4.24 2.19 -10.89
C PHE A 111 2.85 2.39 -10.28
N VAL A 112 2.24 3.55 -10.51
CA VAL A 112 0.85 3.82 -10.17
C VAL A 112 0.13 4.47 -11.36
N ALA A 113 -1.14 4.13 -11.57
CA ALA A 113 -1.96 4.72 -12.62
C ALA A 113 -3.39 4.94 -12.15
N SER A 114 -4.00 6.07 -12.51
CA SER A 114 -5.43 6.29 -12.27
C SER A 114 -6.26 5.32 -13.10
N MET A 115 -7.40 4.89 -12.55
CA MET A 115 -8.29 3.88 -13.16
C MET A 115 -9.65 4.42 -13.56
N ASN A 116 -9.97 5.66 -13.21
CA ASN A 116 -11.27 6.28 -13.45
C ASN A 116 -11.11 7.77 -13.82
N ARG A 117 -12.18 8.35 -14.39
CA ARG A 117 -12.23 9.75 -14.84
C ARG A 117 -11.83 10.74 -13.75
N ASP A 118 -12.28 10.52 -12.53
CA ASP A 118 -12.06 11.45 -11.41
C ASP A 118 -10.66 11.33 -10.79
N CYS A 119 -9.83 10.39 -11.30
CA CYS A 119 -8.47 10.13 -10.84
C CYS A 119 -8.40 9.82 -9.33
N THR A 120 -9.40 9.12 -8.81
CA THR A 120 -9.53 8.77 -7.39
C THR A 120 -9.20 7.31 -7.09
N ARG A 121 -9.29 6.43 -8.10
CA ARG A 121 -8.93 5.01 -8.00
C ARG A 121 -7.58 4.76 -8.66
N TRP A 122 -6.75 3.96 -8.01
CA TRP A 122 -5.36 3.75 -8.43
C TRP A 122 -5.04 2.27 -8.59
N TYR A 123 -4.45 1.92 -9.73
CA TYR A 123 -3.72 0.68 -9.92
C TYR A 123 -2.28 0.90 -9.47
N SER A 124 -1.69 -0.08 -8.80
CA SER A 124 -0.28 -0.06 -8.41
C SER A 124 0.40 -1.37 -8.78
N ASN A 125 1.64 -1.29 -9.22
CA ASN A 125 2.49 -2.46 -9.44
C ASN A 125 3.97 -2.14 -9.14
N VAL A 126 4.77 -3.18 -8.93
CA VAL A 126 6.21 -3.05 -8.69
C VAL A 126 6.97 -3.85 -9.74
N CYS A 127 8.09 -3.30 -10.22
CA CYS A 127 8.99 -3.99 -11.13
C CYS A 127 10.40 -4.09 -10.52
N PHE A 128 10.94 -5.30 -10.49
CA PHE A 128 12.31 -5.55 -10.06
C PHE A 128 13.24 -5.41 -11.26
N GLN A 129 14.28 -4.60 -11.13
CA GLN A 129 15.28 -4.36 -12.17
C GLN A 129 16.61 -4.93 -11.70
N ARG A 130 17.11 -5.92 -12.45
CA ARG A 130 18.45 -6.46 -12.24
C ARG A 130 19.49 -5.49 -12.80
N PRO A 131 20.75 -5.54 -12.32
CA PRO A 131 21.82 -4.71 -12.87
C PRO A 131 21.92 -4.90 -14.39
N GLY A 132 21.83 -3.82 -15.16
CA GLY A 132 21.88 -3.84 -16.62
C GLY A 132 20.54 -4.03 -17.35
N GLN A 133 19.42 -4.23 -16.64
CA GLN A 133 18.09 -4.16 -17.26
C GLN A 133 17.58 -2.72 -17.33
N GLU A 134 17.06 -2.34 -18.48
CA GLU A 134 16.41 -1.03 -18.65
C GLU A 134 15.04 -1.01 -17.96
N LEU A 135 14.75 0.14 -17.34
CA LEU A 135 13.46 0.48 -16.72
C LEU A 135 12.25 0.18 -17.64
N VAL A 136 12.48 0.36 -18.95
CA VAL A 136 11.47 0.39 -20.01
C VAL A 136 10.67 -0.91 -20.10
N HIS A 137 11.30 -2.07 -19.91
CA HIS A 137 10.60 -3.35 -20.07
C HIS A 137 9.56 -3.58 -18.96
N GLY A 138 9.93 -3.31 -17.71
CA GLY A 138 9.00 -3.41 -16.58
C GLY A 138 7.85 -2.42 -16.69
N LEU A 139 8.12 -1.22 -17.20
CA LEU A 139 7.11 -0.19 -17.43
C LEU A 139 6.11 -0.59 -18.50
N GLN A 140 6.55 -1.19 -19.61
CA GLN A 140 5.65 -1.65 -20.67
C GLN A 140 4.60 -2.62 -20.12
N ILE A 141 5.02 -3.58 -19.29
CA ILE A 141 4.12 -4.54 -18.64
C ILE A 141 3.14 -3.82 -17.70
N CYS A 142 3.66 -2.92 -16.85
CA CYS A 142 2.83 -2.18 -15.90
C CYS A 142 1.78 -1.30 -16.62
N LEU A 143 2.18 -0.58 -17.65
CA LEU A 143 1.29 0.28 -18.44
C LEU A 143 0.24 -0.54 -19.19
N THR A 144 0.63 -1.66 -19.81
CA THR A 144 -0.33 -2.56 -20.49
C THR A 144 -1.39 -3.07 -19.53
N ASN A 145 -0.98 -3.48 -18.31
CA ASN A 145 -1.91 -3.95 -17.29
C ASN A 145 -2.79 -2.81 -16.75
N ALA A 146 -2.26 -1.60 -16.61
CA ALA A 146 -3.02 -0.42 -16.21
C ALA A 146 -4.09 -0.08 -17.24
N LEU A 147 -3.74 -0.07 -18.53
CA LEU A 147 -4.67 0.18 -19.64
C LEU A 147 -5.79 -0.85 -19.70
N ARG A 148 -5.48 -2.14 -19.47
CA ARG A 148 -6.51 -3.21 -19.40
C ARG A 148 -7.46 -3.04 -18.22
N LYS A 149 -7.03 -2.38 -17.14
CA LYS A 149 -7.85 -2.10 -15.95
C LYS A 149 -8.57 -0.76 -16.03
N TYR A 150 -8.22 0.09 -16.99
CA TYR A 150 -8.79 1.42 -17.15
C TYR A 150 -10.14 1.33 -17.85
N HIS A 151 -11.20 1.63 -17.10
CA HIS A 151 -12.58 1.65 -17.56
C HIS A 151 -13.29 2.89 -17.03
#